data_AF-A0A1J3DU18-F1
#
_entry.id   AF-A0A1J3DU18-F1
#
_cell.length_a   1.000
_cell.length_b   1.000
_cell.length_c   1.000
_cell.angle_alpha   90.00
_cell.angle_beta   90.00
_cell.angle_gamma   90.00
#
_symmetry.space_group_name_H-M   'P 1'
#
loop_
_entity.id
_entity.type
_entity.pdbx_description
1 polymer ?
#
loop_
_entity_poly.entity_id
_entity_poly.type
_entity_poly.pdbx_seq_one_letter_code
_entity_poly.pdbx_strand_id
1 'polypeptide(L)'
;MKSFMAECESLKDIRHRNLVKLLTACSSIDFQGTEFRALIYEFMPNGSLDMWLHPQEVEEICRPSRTLTLLERLNIAIDVASVLDYL
;
A
#
# COMPACT_ATOMS: atom_id res chain seq x y z
N MET A 1 16.37 -15.69 -3.01
CA MET A 1 17.05 -14.91 -1.95
C MET A 1 17.75 -13.60 -2.40
N LYS A 2 18.88 -13.61 -3.15
CA LYS A 2 19.68 -12.38 -3.39
C LYS A 2 18.95 -11.22 -4.10
N SER A 3 18.15 -11.49 -5.14
CA SER A 3 17.41 -10.45 -5.89
C SER A 3 16.35 -9.75 -5.03
N PHE A 4 15.54 -10.54 -4.31
CA PHE A 4 14.46 -10.01 -3.48
C PHE A 4 14.95 -9.04 -2.42
N MET A 5 16.00 -9.41 -1.68
CA MET A 5 16.55 -8.52 -0.65
C MET A 5 17.20 -7.28 -1.25
N ALA A 6 17.82 -7.37 -2.43
CA ALA A 6 18.38 -6.21 -3.14
C ALA A 6 17.28 -5.24 -3.61
N GLU A 7 16.17 -5.76 -4.13
CA GLU A 7 14.99 -4.97 -4.50
C GLU A 7 14.37 -4.30 -3.26
N CYS A 8 14.24 -5.03 -2.16
CA CYS A 8 13.70 -4.49 -0.90
C CYS A 8 14.58 -3.39 -0.31
N GLU A 9 15.90 -3.56 -0.31
CA GLU A 9 16.82 -2.49 0.15
C GLU A 9 16.74 -1.26 -0.77
N SER A 10 16.54 -1.45 -2.08
CA SER A 10 16.32 -0.31 -3.00
C SER A 10 15.03 0.45 -2.68
N LEU A 11 13.96 -0.27 -2.32
CA LEU A 11 12.67 0.32 -1.96
C LEU A 11 12.68 1.00 -0.58
N LYS A 12 13.56 0.58 0.32
CA LYS A 12 13.66 1.08 1.71
C LYS A 12 14.11 2.54 1.80
N ASP A 13 14.89 2.98 0.81
CA ASP A 13 15.41 4.34 0.76
C ASP A 13 14.45 5.35 0.11
N ILE A 14 13.38 4.87 -0.55
CA ILE A 14 12.36 5.72 -1.16
C ILE A 14 11.54 6.41 -0.06
N ARG A 15 11.51 7.75 -0.08
CA ARG A 15 10.81 8.55 0.93
C ARG A 15 9.99 9.65 0.26
N HIS A 16 8.68 9.47 0.25
CA HIS A 16 7.72 10.46 -0.23
C HIS A 16 6.48 10.48 0.66
N ARG A 17 5.89 11.65 0.90
CA ARG A 17 4.72 11.79 1.81
C ARG A 17 3.48 11.01 1.33
N ASN A 18 3.38 10.78 0.02
CA ASN A 18 2.27 10.06 -0.63
C ASN A 18 2.65 8.62 -1.01
N LEU A 19 3.75 8.08 -0.47
CA LEU A 19 4.14 6.68 -0.63
C LEU A 19 4.20 6.01 0.74
N VAL A 20 3.51 4.86 0.89
CA VAL A 20 3.58 4.09 2.14
C VAL A 20 4.99 3.55 2.32
N LYS A 21 5.60 3.86 3.46
CA LYS A 21 7.00 3.50 3.73
C LYS A 21 7.16 2.00 3.95
N LEU A 22 8.06 1.38 3.20
CA LEU A 22 8.56 0.03 3.51
C LEU A 22 9.41 0.11 4.78
N LEU A 23 8.96 -0.53 5.87
CA LEU A 23 9.69 -0.56 7.13
C LEU A 23 10.83 -1.57 7.07
N THR A 24 10.53 -2.77 6.59
CA THR A 24 11.50 -3.85 6.43
C THR A 24 10.94 -4.93 5.50
N ALA A 25 11.78 -5.87 5.10
CA ALA A 25 11.39 -7.09 4.41
C ALA A 25 11.95 -8.29 5.17
N CYS A 26 11.24 -9.41 5.14
CA CYS A 26 11.73 -10.66 5.68
C CYS A 26 11.66 -11.77 4.63
N SER A 27 12.63 -12.68 4.71
CA SER A 27 12.63 -13.90 3.92
C SER A 27 13.08 -15.06 4.80
N SER A 28 12.33 -16.14 4.78
CA SER A 28 12.57 -17.35 5.56
C SER A 28 12.16 -18.58 4.75
N ILE A 29 12.44 -19.77 5.29
CA ILE A 29 11.81 -21.01 4.86
C ILE A 29 10.65 -21.29 5.82
N ASP A 30 9.49 -21.66 5.30
CA ASP A 30 8.33 -22.05 6.10
C ASP A 30 8.43 -23.51 6.60
N PHE A 31 7.43 -23.95 7.36
CA PHE A 31 7.38 -25.30 7.94
C PHE A 31 7.29 -26.41 6.88
N GLN A 32 6.94 -26.07 5.63
CA GLN A 32 6.82 -26.99 4.51
C GLN A 32 8.08 -27.02 3.64
N GLY A 33 9.12 -26.25 3.99
CA GLY A 33 10.34 -26.14 3.19
C GLY A 33 10.23 -25.17 2.02
N THR A 34 9.19 -24.35 1.97
CA THR A 34 8.94 -23.38 0.88
C THR A 34 9.54 -22.01 1.22
N GLU A 35 10.01 -21.28 0.21
CA GLU A 35 10.52 -19.92 0.39
C GLU A 35 9.36 -18.97 0.74
N PHE A 36 9.42 -18.40 1.94
CA PHE A 36 8.54 -17.34 2.41
C PHE A 36 9.21 -15.98 2.25
N ARG A 37 8.45 -14.99 1.77
CA ARG A 37 8.88 -13.61 1.59
C ARG A 37 7.74 -12.69 2.00
N ALA A 38 8.04 -11.67 2.81
CA ALA A 38 7.05 -10.66 3.17
C ALA A 38 7.66 -9.27 3.22
N LEU A 39 6.83 -8.29 2.89
CA LEU A 39 7.10 -6.86 3.03
C LEU A 39 6.31 -6.33 4.22
N ILE A 40 6.98 -5.54 5.05
CA ILE A 40 6.39 -4.98 6.26
C ILE A 40 6.26 -3.48 6.02
N TYR A 41 5.03 -3.01 5.96
CA TYR A 41 4.67 -1.60 5.76
C TYR A 41 4.02 -1.01 7.02
N GLU A 42 3.92 0.31 7.07
CA GLU A 42 3.06 1.00 8.02
C GLU A 42 1.59 0.64 7.77
N PHE A 43 0.83 0.44 8.85
CA PHE A 43 -0.59 0.07 8.75
C PHE A 43 -1.44 1.27 8.31
N MET A 44 -2.25 1.07 7.28
CA MET A 44 -3.18 2.08 6.75
C MET A 44 -4.61 1.77 7.23
N PRO A 45 -5.11 2.44 8.28
CA PRO A 45 -6.39 2.07 8.91
C PRO A 45 -7.60 2.25 7.98
N ASN A 46 -7.50 3.14 6.99
CA ASN A 46 -8.57 3.41 6.04
C ASN A 46 -8.64 2.36 4.90
N GLY A 47 -7.67 1.44 4.82
CA GLY A 47 -7.62 0.45 3.74
C GLY A 47 -7.20 1.04 2.39
N SER A 48 -7.46 0.30 1.32
CA SER A 48 -7.11 0.72 -0.04
C SER A 48 -8.10 1.75 -0.59
N LEU A 49 -7.63 2.63 -1.47
CA LEU A 49 -8.49 3.60 -2.17
C LEU A 49 -9.60 2.91 -2.98
N ASP A 50 -9.34 1.71 -3.51
CA ASP A 50 -10.31 0.92 -4.25
C ASP A 50 -11.59 0.66 -3.44
N MET A 51 -11.48 0.35 -2.14
CA MET A 51 -12.63 0.16 -1.25
C MET A 51 -13.48 1.44 -1.09
N TRP A 52 -12.88 2.62 -1.25
CA TRP A 52 -13.59 3.91 -1.17
C TRP A 52 -14.20 4.33 -2.52
N LEU A 53 -13.65 3.83 -3.63
CA LEU A 53 -14.12 4.13 -4.98
C LEU A 53 -15.19 3.14 -5.45
N HIS A 54 -15.10 1.89 -5.01
CA HIS A 54 -15.92 0.76 -5.45
C HIS A 54 -16.42 -0.04 -4.23
N PRO A 55 -17.30 0.53 -3.39
CA PRO A 55 -17.84 -0.19 -2.24
C PRO A 55 -18.58 -1.45 -2.70
N GLN A 56 -18.19 -2.62 -2.17
CA GLN A 56 -18.91 -3.87 -2.40
C GLN A 56 -20.14 -3.94 -1.49
N GLU A 57 -21.24 -4.52 -1.99
CA GLU A 57 -22.53 -4.61 -1.27
C GLU A 57 -22.41 -5.22 0.15
N VAL A 58 -21.42 -6.08 0.38
CA VAL A 58 -21.18 -6.75 1.67
C VAL A 58 -20.49 -5.83 2.69
N GLU A 59 -19.72 -4.83 2.24
CA GLU A 59 -18.96 -3.93 3.11
C GLU A 59 -19.80 -2.74 3.62
N GLU A 60 -20.95 -2.48 3.01
CA GLU A 60 -21.88 -1.42 3.42
C GLU A 60 -22.48 -1.64 4.81
N ILE A 61 -22.47 -2.88 5.32
CA ILE A 61 -22.96 -3.22 6.66
C ILE A 61 -21.97 -2.74 7.75
N CYS A 62 -20.67 -2.70 7.43
CA CYS A 62 -19.60 -2.42 8.40
C CYS A 62 -19.05 -0.99 8.30
N ARG A 63 -19.35 -0.26 7.22
CA ARG A 63 -18.94 1.13 7.03
C ARG A 63 -20.11 1.95 6.51
N PRO A 64 -20.41 3.13 7.08
CA PRO A 64 -21.33 4.04 6.43
C PRO A 64 -20.78 4.36 5.03
N SER A 65 -21.57 4.07 3.99
CA SER A 65 -21.24 4.31 2.59
C SER A 65 -21.01 5.81 2.36
N ARG A 66 -19.79 6.27 2.64
CA ARG A 66 -19.35 7.65 2.38
C ARG A 66 -18.72 7.65 1.01
N THR A 67 -19.43 8.23 0.04
CA THR A 67 -18.86 8.52 -1.26
C THR A 67 -17.85 9.66 -1.15
N LEU A 68 -16.67 9.52 -1.78
CA LEU A 68 -15.70 10.59 -1.90
C LEU A 68 -16.26 11.73 -2.78
N THR A 69 -16.18 12.95 -2.27
CA THR A 69 -16.52 14.18 -3.00
C THR A 69 -15.54 14.43 -4.15
N LEU A 70 -15.93 15.27 -5.12
CA LEU A 70 -15.06 15.62 -6.24
C LEU A 70 -13.75 16.27 -5.78
N LEU A 71 -13.81 17.12 -4.75
CA LEU A 71 -12.63 17.79 -4.20
C LEU A 71 -11.65 16.78 -3.57
N GLU A 72 -12.16 15.81 -2.82
CA GLU A 72 -11.33 14.73 -2.25
C GLU A 72 -10.67 13.90 -3.35
N ARG A 73 -11.43 13.53 -4.39
CA ARG A 73 -10.91 12.80 -5.55
C ARG A 73 -9.82 13.58 -6.29
N LEU A 74 -9.99 14.89 -6.45
CA LEU A 74 -8.99 15.76 -7.06
C LEU A 74 -7.71 15.80 -6.22
N ASN A 75 -7.82 15.97 -4.90
CA ASN A 75 -6.66 15.96 -4.00
C ASN A 75 -5.92 14.62 -4.05
N ILE A 76 -6.65 13.50 -4.06
CA ILE A 76 -6.08 12.16 -4.22
C ILE A 76 -5.33 12.04 -5.55
N ALA A 77 -5.90 12.53 -6.65
CA ALA A 77 -5.24 12.50 -7.96
C ALA A 77 -3.95 13.34 -7.97
N ILE A 78 -3.95 14.51 -7.32
CA ILE A 78 -2.76 15.35 -7.16
C ILE A 78 -1.70 14.62 -6.33
N ASP A 79 -2.08 13.98 -5.23
CA ASP A 79 -1.18 13.22 -4.38
C ASP A 79 -0.55 12.02 -5.11
N VAL A 80 -1.33 11.30 -5.93
CA VAL A 80 -0.85 10.22 -6.79
C VAL A 80 0.09 10.75 -7.86
N ALA A 81 -0.24 11.86 -8.52
CA ALA A 81 0.63 12.48 -9.50
C ALA A 81 1.97 12.91 -8.87
N SER A 82 1.94 13.46 -7.64
CA SER A 82 3.14 13.89 -6.92
C SER A 82 4.11 12.74 -6.62
N VAL A 83 3.61 11.55 -6.25
CA VAL A 83 4.52 10.40 -6.02
C VAL A 83 5.04 9.82 -7.34
N LEU A 84 4.23 9.82 -8.41
CA LEU A 84 4.67 9.33 -9.71
C LEU A 84 5.72 10.24 -10.37
N ASP A 85 5.69 11.55 -10.10
CA ASP A 85 6.73 12.49 -10.54
C ASP A 85 8.05 12.31 -9.76
N TYR A 86 7.98 11.81 -8.53
CA TYR A 86 9.14 11.53 -7.69
C TYR A 86 9.86 10.21 -8.03
N LEU A 87 9.10 9.19 -8.45
CA LEU A 87 9.59 7.84 -8.79
C LEU A 87 10.25 7.79 -10.17
#